data_AF-A0A954LLE3-F1
#
_entry.id   AF-A0A954LLE3-F1
#
_cell.length_a   1.000
_cell.length_b   1.000
_cell.length_c   1.000
_cell.angle_alpha   90.00
_cell.angle_beta   90.00
_cell.angle_gamma   90.00
#
_symmetry.space_group_name_H-M   'P 1'
#
loop_
_entity.id
_entity.type
_entity.pdbx_description
1 polymer ?
#
loop_
_entity_poly.entity_id
_entity_poly.type
_entity_poly.pdbx_seq_one_letter_code
_entity_poly.pdbx_strand_id
1 'polypeptide(L)'
;MPFVAQAFEPSQKSAGKAKGKTLKVFILAGQSNMQGHAHISTLAAMSLDPKTAPILKEIQNDDGSPRVCEKVWISSIGSADEEQIGRLTTGFGAKARGPKIGPEFSFGLYMEKYLDQPILIIKTAWGGKSLNTDFRPPSAGPYQFNESQLEAFKKQGKDLDKIKADKAEATGHYYRLMVEHVQKVLANIKRVYPEYDATQGYELAGFVWFQGWNDMVDRGTYP
;
A
#
# COMPACT_ATOMS: atom_id res chain seq x y z
N MET A 1 -31.35 -0.22 11.66
CA MET A 1 -31.23 -0.93 10.37
C MET A 1 -29.99 -1.80 10.45
N PRO A 2 -30.10 -3.15 10.52
CA PRO A 2 -28.92 -3.99 10.64
C PRO A 2 -28.14 -4.01 9.31
N PHE A 3 -26.84 -3.78 9.41
CA PHE A 3 -25.90 -3.85 8.29
C PHE A 3 -25.74 -5.33 7.93
N VAL A 4 -26.39 -5.77 6.85
CA VAL A 4 -26.17 -7.10 6.30
C VAL A 4 -24.79 -7.09 5.65
N ALA A 5 -23.84 -7.81 6.25
CA ALA A 5 -22.57 -8.10 5.61
C ALA A 5 -22.86 -8.93 4.35
N GLN A 6 -22.88 -8.27 3.20
CA GLN A 6 -23.00 -8.95 1.92
C GLN A 6 -21.72 -9.76 1.74
N ALA A 7 -21.87 -11.09 1.81
CA ALA A 7 -20.80 -12.03 1.57
C ALA A 7 -20.12 -11.66 0.25
N PHE A 8 -18.79 -11.70 0.27
CA PHE A 8 -17.94 -11.50 -0.90
C PHE A 8 -18.23 -12.63 -1.89
N GLU A 9 -19.13 -12.41 -2.83
CA GLU A 9 -19.28 -13.31 -3.98
C GLU A 9 -18.06 -13.10 -4.87
N PRO A 10 -17.28 -14.16 -5.18
CA PRO A 10 -16.19 -14.04 -6.14
C PRO A 10 -16.80 -13.75 -7.51
N SER A 11 -16.74 -12.49 -7.94
CA SER A 11 -17.25 -12.11 -9.25
C SER A 11 -16.23 -12.44 -10.34
N GLN A 12 -16.75 -13.29 -11.25
CA GLN A 12 -16.32 -13.59 -12.61
C GLN A 12 -15.40 -14.80 -12.85
N LYS A 13 -16.11 -15.89 -13.20
CA LYS A 13 -15.81 -16.97 -14.14
C LYS A 13 -14.46 -16.88 -14.85
N SER A 14 -13.66 -17.93 -14.66
CA SER A 14 -12.60 -18.35 -15.56
C SER A 14 -13.15 -18.52 -16.99
N ALA A 15 -12.92 -17.51 -17.83
CA ALA A 15 -12.88 -17.69 -19.28
C ALA A 15 -11.55 -18.39 -19.61
N GLY A 16 -11.58 -19.31 -20.58
CA GLY A 16 -10.47 -20.22 -20.90
C GLY A 16 -9.12 -19.52 -21.03
N LYS A 17 -8.06 -20.21 -20.55
CA LYS A 17 -6.66 -19.76 -20.65
C LYS A 17 -6.32 -19.33 -22.07
N ALA A 18 -6.30 -18.02 -22.31
CA ALA A 18 -5.72 -17.45 -23.52
C ALA A 18 -4.19 -17.66 -23.52
N LYS A 19 -3.60 -17.79 -24.71
CA LYS A 19 -2.17 -18.08 -24.96
C LYS A 19 -1.21 -16.91 -24.63
N GLY A 20 -1.57 -15.97 -23.76
CA GLY A 20 -0.74 -14.83 -23.37
C GLY A 20 -0.44 -14.79 -21.87
N LYS A 21 0.34 -13.80 -21.45
CA LYS A 21 0.79 -13.65 -20.07
C LYS A 21 -0.27 -12.90 -19.26
N THR A 22 -0.88 -13.58 -18.27
CA THR A 22 -1.81 -12.98 -17.31
C THR A 22 -1.16 -11.83 -16.53
N LEU A 23 -1.92 -10.74 -16.31
CA LEU A 23 -1.47 -9.62 -15.48
C LEU A 23 -1.37 -10.03 -14.01
N LYS A 24 -0.20 -9.83 -13.40
CA LYS A 24 0.01 -10.05 -11.97
C LYS A 24 -0.23 -8.76 -11.21
N VAL A 25 -1.18 -8.78 -10.29
CA VAL A 25 -1.53 -7.62 -9.46
C VAL A 25 -0.98 -7.82 -8.05
N PHE A 26 -0.19 -6.86 -7.58
CA PHE A 26 0.30 -6.82 -6.19
C PHE A 26 -0.28 -5.63 -5.46
N ILE A 27 -0.80 -5.87 -4.26
CA ILE A 27 -1.27 -4.81 -3.37
C ILE A 27 -0.16 -4.52 -2.36
N LEU A 28 0.27 -3.27 -2.30
CA LEU A 28 1.28 -2.79 -1.36
C LEU A 28 0.60 -1.83 -0.37
N ALA A 29 0.48 -2.24 0.89
CA ALA A 29 -0.22 -1.48 1.91
C ALA A 29 0.60 -1.29 3.18
N GLY A 30 0.36 -0.18 3.88
CA GLY A 30 1.01 0.08 5.17
C GLY A 30 1.15 1.55 5.52
N GLN A 31 2.13 1.85 6.36
CA GLN A 31 2.36 3.20 6.90
C GLN A 31 3.46 3.97 6.15
N SER A 32 4.10 4.96 6.79
CA SER A 32 5.17 5.80 6.23
C SER A 32 6.32 5.04 5.55
N ASN A 33 6.72 3.87 6.05
CA ASN A 33 7.74 3.05 5.39
C ASN A 33 7.25 2.46 4.06
N MET A 34 5.97 2.07 3.96
CA MET A 34 5.34 1.70 2.68
C MET A 34 5.13 2.92 1.77
N GLN A 35 4.75 4.08 2.32
CA GLN A 35 4.66 5.31 1.52
C GLN A 35 5.97 5.58 0.81
N GLY A 36 7.09 5.42 1.53
CA GLY A 36 8.43 5.61 1.02
C GLY A 36 9.00 6.98 1.34
N HIS A 37 9.94 7.01 2.27
CA HIS A 37 10.57 8.25 2.75
C HIS A 37 12.05 8.37 2.40
N ALA A 38 12.61 7.43 1.63
CA ALA A 38 13.98 7.50 1.15
C ALA A 38 14.05 8.48 -0.02
N HIS A 39 14.83 9.56 0.12
CA HIS A 39 15.03 10.53 -0.95
C HIS A 39 15.95 9.95 -2.03
N ILE A 40 15.71 10.20 -3.32
CA ILE A 40 16.52 9.59 -4.38
C ILE A 40 18.01 9.96 -4.30
N SER A 41 18.33 11.11 -3.69
CA SER A 41 19.73 11.53 -3.48
C SER A 41 20.51 10.59 -2.54
N THR A 42 19.83 9.76 -1.74
CA THR A 42 20.49 8.79 -0.87
C THR A 42 20.86 7.51 -1.60
N LEU A 43 20.40 7.29 -2.84
CA LEU A 43 20.68 6.06 -3.58
C LEU A 43 22.18 5.86 -3.81
N ALA A 44 22.93 6.93 -4.10
CA ALA A 44 24.37 6.86 -4.30
C ALA A 44 25.12 6.28 -3.10
N ALA A 45 24.61 6.48 -1.87
CA ALA A 45 25.22 5.94 -0.65
C ALA A 45 25.17 4.40 -0.60
N MET A 46 24.28 3.75 -1.36
CA MET A 46 24.26 2.28 -1.48
C MET A 46 25.55 1.72 -2.09
N SER A 47 26.33 2.53 -2.82
CA SER A 47 27.64 2.11 -3.35
C SER A 47 28.69 1.88 -2.26
N LEU A 48 28.48 2.42 -1.05
CA LEU A 48 29.44 2.36 0.06
C LEU A 48 29.43 1.00 0.79
N ASP A 49 28.34 0.23 0.67
CA ASP A 49 28.24 -1.12 1.24
C ASP A 49 28.29 -2.17 0.12
N PRO A 50 29.24 -3.14 0.15
CA PRO A 50 29.34 -4.22 -0.83
C PRO A 50 28.06 -5.02 -1.03
N LYS A 51 27.16 -5.06 -0.04
CA LYS A 51 25.86 -5.77 -0.14
C LYS A 51 24.82 -5.00 -0.94
N THR A 52 24.86 -3.66 -0.90
CA THR A 52 23.88 -2.81 -1.59
C THR A 52 24.40 -2.25 -2.91
N ALA A 53 25.71 -2.24 -3.14
CA ALA A 53 26.30 -1.78 -4.39
C ALA A 53 25.80 -2.56 -5.62
N PRO A 54 25.60 -3.89 -5.60
CA PRO A 54 24.98 -4.60 -6.72
C PRO A 54 23.52 -4.20 -6.95
N ILE A 55 22.77 -3.94 -5.88
CA ILE A 55 21.37 -3.50 -5.96
C ILE A 55 21.29 -2.11 -6.61
N LEU A 56 22.22 -1.20 -6.29
CA LEU A 56 22.27 0.13 -6.90
C LEU A 56 22.37 0.05 -8.43
N LYS A 57 23.20 -0.87 -8.94
CA LYS A 57 23.33 -1.13 -10.39
C LYS A 57 22.05 -1.66 -11.02
N GLU A 58 21.19 -2.35 -10.26
CA GLU A 58 19.91 -2.84 -10.77
C GLU A 58 18.82 -1.76 -10.78
N ILE A 59 18.95 -0.69 -9.99
CA ILE A 59 17.92 0.37 -9.88
C ILE A 59 18.24 1.64 -10.69
N GLN A 60 19.44 1.74 -11.26
CA GLN A 60 19.90 2.86 -12.10
C GLN A 60 20.34 2.38 -13.49
N ASN A 61 20.29 3.28 -14.46
CA ASN A 61 20.95 3.13 -15.74
C ASN A 61 22.45 3.48 -15.61
N ASP A 62 23.24 3.22 -16.65
CA ASP A 62 24.69 3.51 -16.68
C ASP A 62 25.01 5.00 -16.47
N ASP A 63 24.08 5.90 -16.82
CA ASP A 63 24.20 7.35 -16.60
C ASP A 63 23.79 7.80 -15.18
N GLY A 64 23.42 6.86 -14.31
CA GLY A 64 22.97 7.11 -12.94
C GLY A 64 21.51 7.54 -12.81
N SER A 65 20.78 7.72 -13.91
CA SER A 65 19.34 7.99 -13.87
C SER A 65 18.57 6.78 -13.34
N PRO A 66 17.46 6.98 -12.61
CA PRO A 66 16.69 5.85 -12.12
C PRO A 66 16.07 5.05 -13.26
N ARG A 67 16.10 3.73 -13.15
CA ARG A 67 15.43 2.85 -14.11
C ARG A 67 13.92 3.08 -14.13
N VAL A 68 13.34 2.88 -15.31
CA VAL A 68 11.91 2.75 -15.51
C VAL A 68 11.62 1.29 -15.83
N CYS A 69 10.68 0.69 -15.12
CA CYS A 69 10.26 -0.68 -15.40
C CYS A 69 9.51 -0.72 -16.74
N GLU A 70 9.73 -1.77 -17.52
CA GLU A 70 9.12 -1.93 -18.85
C GLU A 70 7.70 -2.48 -18.75
N LYS A 71 7.49 -3.43 -17.83
CA LYS A 71 6.26 -4.24 -17.68
C LYS A 71 5.53 -3.97 -16.37
N VAL A 72 5.97 -2.98 -15.59
CA VAL A 72 5.38 -2.66 -14.28
C VAL A 72 4.73 -1.29 -14.31
N TRP A 73 3.42 -1.26 -14.07
CA TRP A 73 2.66 -0.04 -13.83
C TRP A 73 2.22 0.03 -12.37
N ILE A 74 2.01 1.24 -11.87
CA ILE A 74 1.58 1.49 -10.51
C ILE A 74 0.41 2.48 -10.47
N SER A 75 -0.53 2.23 -9.56
CA SER A 75 -1.49 3.18 -9.02
C SER A 75 -1.21 3.37 -7.54
N SER A 76 -0.98 4.60 -7.09
CA SER A 76 -0.59 4.89 -5.71
C SER A 76 -1.43 6.00 -5.11
N ILE A 77 -2.03 5.76 -3.93
CA ILE A 77 -2.70 6.76 -3.11
C ILE A 77 -2.07 6.87 -1.72
N GLY A 78 -2.24 8.04 -1.11
CA GLY A 78 -1.75 8.35 0.23
C GLY A 78 -0.30 8.82 0.28
N SER A 79 0.51 8.61 -0.77
CA SER A 79 1.84 9.22 -0.91
C SER A 79 1.81 10.68 -1.42
N ALA A 80 0.71 11.09 -2.03
CA ALA A 80 0.46 12.43 -2.58
C ALA A 80 -1.01 12.83 -2.37
N ASP A 81 -1.35 14.09 -2.68
CA ASP A 81 -2.72 14.61 -2.56
C ASP A 81 -3.70 13.91 -3.51
N GLU A 82 -3.21 13.54 -4.69
CA GLU A 82 -3.96 12.84 -5.73
C GLU A 82 -3.34 11.46 -6.02
N GLU A 83 -4.12 10.62 -6.68
CA GLU A 83 -3.67 9.33 -7.18
C GLU A 83 -2.53 9.50 -8.20
N GLN A 84 -1.40 8.83 -7.97
CA GLN A 84 -0.28 8.81 -8.89
C GLN A 84 -0.32 7.53 -9.74
N ILE A 85 -0.20 7.69 -11.07
CA ILE A 85 -0.25 6.61 -12.05
C ILE A 85 0.93 6.72 -13.00
N GLY A 86 1.54 5.59 -13.35
CA GLY A 86 2.54 5.54 -14.41
C GLY A 86 3.29 4.23 -14.46
N ARG A 87 4.23 4.13 -15.41
CA ARG A 87 5.27 3.10 -15.36
C ARG A 87 6.10 3.28 -14.11
N LEU A 88 6.39 2.19 -13.44
CA LEU A 88 7.09 2.23 -12.17
C LEU A 88 8.52 2.74 -12.35
N THR A 89 8.84 3.80 -11.62
CA THR A 89 10.18 4.35 -11.43
C THR A 89 10.22 5.04 -10.06
N THR A 90 11.20 5.89 -9.81
CA THR A 90 11.23 6.73 -8.59
C THR A 90 10.11 7.78 -8.60
N GLY A 91 9.81 8.38 -7.44
CA GLY A 91 8.84 9.48 -7.34
C GLY A 91 7.42 9.06 -6.95
N PHE A 92 7.17 7.76 -6.77
CA PHE A 92 5.94 7.24 -6.14
C PHE A 92 6.04 7.18 -4.60
N GLY A 93 7.18 7.59 -4.03
CA GLY A 93 7.35 7.81 -2.60
C GLY A 93 6.53 9.00 -2.07
N ALA A 94 6.60 9.27 -0.77
CA ALA A 94 5.95 10.44 -0.16
C ALA A 94 6.41 11.75 -0.83
N LYS A 95 5.46 12.53 -1.37
CA LYS A 95 5.71 13.71 -2.24
C LYS A 95 6.44 14.88 -1.56
N ALA A 96 6.23 15.07 -0.25
CA ALA A 96 6.77 16.23 0.46
C ALA A 96 8.31 16.24 0.43
N ARG A 97 8.98 17.39 0.22
CA ARG A 97 10.46 17.49 0.27
C ARG A 97 11.19 16.65 -0.80
N GLY A 98 10.72 16.70 -2.04
CA GLY A 98 11.43 16.15 -3.19
C GLY A 98 11.11 14.68 -3.50
N PRO A 99 11.67 14.16 -4.60
CA PRO A 99 11.38 12.82 -5.10
C PRO A 99 11.91 11.74 -4.15
N LYS A 100 11.04 10.79 -3.85
CA LYS A 100 11.32 9.69 -2.95
C LYS A 100 10.91 8.35 -3.52
N ILE A 101 11.38 7.30 -2.87
CA ILE A 101 10.99 5.93 -3.12
C ILE A 101 10.49 5.26 -1.83
N GLY A 102 9.55 4.35 -2.00
CA GLY A 102 9.26 3.30 -1.04
C GLY A 102 9.73 1.94 -1.55
N PRO A 103 9.29 0.86 -0.89
CA PRO A 103 9.62 -0.50 -1.31
C PRO A 103 9.06 -0.83 -2.70
N GLU A 104 8.09 -0.07 -3.24
CA GLU A 104 7.50 -0.33 -4.55
C GLU A 104 8.54 -0.39 -5.67
N PHE A 105 9.57 0.45 -5.61
CA PHE A 105 10.49 0.60 -6.73
C PHE A 105 11.37 -0.63 -6.91
N SER A 106 12.10 -1.02 -5.85
CA SER A 106 12.90 -2.24 -5.88
C SER A 106 12.01 -3.48 -6.01
N PHE A 107 10.86 -3.53 -5.32
CA PHE A 107 9.91 -4.63 -5.46
C PHE A 107 9.53 -4.86 -6.93
N GLY A 108 9.06 -3.83 -7.64
CA GLY A 108 8.65 -4.00 -9.03
C GLY A 108 9.80 -4.38 -9.97
N LEU A 109 11.00 -3.82 -9.79
CA LEU A 109 12.18 -4.20 -10.57
C LEU A 109 12.53 -5.69 -10.43
N TYR A 110 12.51 -6.21 -9.19
CA TYR A 110 12.81 -7.62 -8.96
C TYR A 110 11.66 -8.53 -9.42
N MET A 111 10.40 -8.14 -9.20
CA MET A 111 9.27 -8.93 -9.67
C MET A 111 9.23 -9.01 -11.21
N GLU A 112 9.55 -7.92 -11.91
CA GLU A 112 9.70 -7.90 -13.37
C GLU A 112 10.76 -8.90 -13.84
N LYS A 113 11.93 -8.88 -13.19
CA LYS A 113 13.06 -9.78 -13.48
C LYS A 113 12.71 -11.26 -13.27
N TYR A 114 11.98 -11.58 -12.20
CA TYR A 114 11.71 -12.98 -11.83
C TYR A 114 10.47 -13.59 -12.48
N LEU A 115 9.43 -12.79 -12.76
CA LEU A 115 8.17 -13.32 -13.28
C LEU A 115 8.09 -13.30 -14.80
N ASP A 116 8.82 -12.41 -15.47
CA ASP A 116 8.67 -12.14 -16.90
C ASP A 116 7.19 -12.04 -17.32
N GLN A 117 6.39 -11.32 -16.54
CA GLN A 117 4.95 -11.10 -16.75
C GLN A 117 4.61 -9.60 -16.65
N PRO A 118 3.49 -9.16 -17.24
CA PRO A 118 2.98 -7.82 -16.97
C PRO A 118 2.57 -7.71 -15.50
N ILE A 119 2.90 -6.60 -14.85
CA ILE A 119 2.69 -6.38 -13.43
C ILE A 119 1.96 -5.05 -13.20
N LEU A 120 0.98 -5.09 -12.31
CA LEU A 120 0.31 -3.92 -11.77
C LEU A 120 0.52 -3.87 -10.25
N ILE A 121 1.06 -2.77 -9.75
CA ILE A 121 1.13 -2.47 -8.33
C ILE A 121 -0.02 -1.53 -7.96
N ILE A 122 -0.78 -1.89 -6.94
CA ILE A 122 -1.77 -1.01 -6.30
C ILE A 122 -1.23 -0.66 -4.92
N LYS A 123 -0.76 0.57 -4.74
CA LYS A 123 -0.17 1.04 -3.48
C LYS A 123 -1.15 1.91 -2.70
N THR A 124 -1.39 1.55 -1.45
CA THR A 124 -2.29 2.25 -0.53
C THR A 124 -1.57 2.47 0.81
N ALA A 125 -0.94 3.64 0.99
CA ALA A 125 -0.06 3.85 2.13
C ALA A 125 -0.21 5.23 2.77
N TRP A 126 -0.27 5.27 4.10
CA TRP A 126 -0.48 6.52 4.85
C TRP A 126 0.36 6.56 6.13
N GLY A 127 1.13 7.63 6.31
CA GLY A 127 1.91 7.86 7.51
C GLY A 127 1.04 8.03 8.76
N GLY A 128 1.55 7.58 9.91
CA GLY A 128 0.91 7.81 11.20
C GLY A 128 -0.37 6.99 11.44
N LYS A 129 -0.55 5.86 10.75
CA LYS A 129 -1.71 4.99 10.87
C LYS A 129 -1.42 3.71 11.65
N SER A 130 -2.37 3.36 12.51
CA SER A 130 -2.36 2.19 13.39
C SER A 130 -3.12 1.01 12.79
N LEU A 131 -2.71 -0.20 13.15
CA LEU A 131 -3.47 -1.40 12.84
C LEU A 131 -4.72 -1.50 13.72
N ASN A 132 -4.60 -1.16 15.01
CA ASN A 132 -5.71 -1.29 15.95
C ASN A 132 -6.94 -0.44 15.61
N THR A 133 -6.78 0.64 14.86
CA THR A 133 -7.86 1.59 14.55
C THR A 133 -7.98 1.82 13.05
N ASP A 134 -6.97 2.42 12.41
CA ASP A 134 -7.09 2.96 11.06
C ASP A 134 -7.30 1.84 10.02
N PHE A 135 -6.52 0.76 10.14
CA PHE A 135 -6.57 -0.41 9.26
C PHE A 135 -7.36 -1.58 9.84
N ARG A 136 -8.13 -1.37 10.91
CA ARG A 136 -8.93 -2.41 11.54
C ARG A 136 -10.02 -2.90 10.56
N PRO A 137 -10.11 -4.21 10.26
CA PRO A 137 -11.11 -4.72 9.34
C PRO A 137 -12.52 -4.68 9.96
N PRO A 138 -13.59 -4.51 9.15
CA PRO A 138 -14.97 -4.48 9.65
C PRO A 138 -15.34 -5.71 10.49
N SER A 139 -14.81 -6.89 10.15
CA SER A 139 -15.05 -8.14 10.87
C SER A 139 -14.51 -8.14 12.30
N ALA A 140 -13.56 -7.27 12.63
CA ALA A 140 -13.04 -7.11 13.99
C ALA A 140 -13.89 -6.14 14.85
N GLY A 141 -14.93 -5.53 14.29
CA GLY A 141 -15.76 -4.54 14.98
C GLY A 141 -15.02 -3.24 15.30
N PRO A 142 -15.66 -2.29 16.02
CA PRO A 142 -15.02 -1.05 16.44
C PRO A 142 -13.89 -1.30 17.45
N TYR A 143 -12.90 -0.41 17.50
CA TYR A 143 -11.87 -0.44 18.54
C TYR A 143 -12.50 -0.40 19.94
N GLN A 144 -11.98 -1.22 20.86
CA GLN A 144 -12.44 -1.29 22.25
C GLN A 144 -11.33 -0.75 23.16
N PHE A 145 -11.65 0.27 23.95
CA PHE A 145 -10.74 0.77 24.99
C PHE A 145 -10.68 -0.21 26.17
N ASN A 146 -9.50 -0.38 26.75
CA ASN A 146 -9.35 -1.10 28.01
C ASN A 146 -9.61 -0.19 29.22
N GLU A 147 -9.72 -0.82 30.40
CA GLU A 147 -10.00 -0.12 31.66
C GLU A 147 -8.94 0.95 31.97
N SER A 148 -7.66 0.64 31.79
CA SER A 148 -6.56 1.57 32.08
C SER A 148 -6.63 2.84 31.22
N GLN A 149 -6.99 2.71 29.94
CA GLN A 149 -7.21 3.86 29.05
C GLN A 149 -8.40 4.70 29.48
N LEU A 150 -9.52 4.08 29.82
CA LEU A 150 -10.72 4.78 30.27
C LEU A 150 -10.46 5.55 31.57
N GLU A 151 -9.77 4.94 32.53
CA GLU A 151 -9.39 5.59 33.78
C GLU A 151 -8.40 6.74 33.55
N ALA A 152 -7.45 6.60 32.61
CA ALA A 152 -6.54 7.68 32.24
C ALA A 152 -7.28 8.89 31.64
N PHE A 153 -8.28 8.65 30.78
CA PHE A 153 -9.09 9.72 30.20
C PHE A 153 -9.96 10.42 31.24
N LYS A 154 -10.56 9.67 32.17
CA LYS A 154 -11.30 10.23 33.31
C LYS A 154 -10.41 11.14 34.16
N LYS A 155 -9.21 10.70 34.52
CA LYS A 155 -8.23 11.49 35.29
C LYS A 155 -7.80 12.77 34.58
N GLN A 156 -7.79 12.76 33.25
CA GLN A 156 -7.51 13.93 32.42
C GLN A 156 -8.73 14.85 32.24
N GLY A 157 -9.89 14.53 32.83
CA GLY A 157 -11.13 15.30 32.69
C GLY A 157 -11.70 15.26 31.27
N LYS A 158 -11.40 14.22 30.49
CA LYS A 158 -11.88 14.12 29.10
C LYS A 158 -13.28 13.54 29.02
N ASP A 159 -14.04 14.00 28.02
CA ASP A 159 -15.33 13.44 27.66
C ASP A 159 -15.17 12.04 27.04
N LEU A 160 -15.59 11.01 27.80
CA LEU A 160 -15.47 9.63 27.38
C LEU A 160 -16.41 9.26 26.23
N ASP A 161 -17.60 9.85 26.19
CA ASP A 161 -18.59 9.53 25.17
C ASP A 161 -18.13 10.08 23.82
N LYS A 162 -17.59 11.30 23.83
CA LYS A 162 -16.93 11.88 22.66
C LYS A 162 -15.73 11.05 22.19
N ILE A 163 -14.82 10.66 23.09
CA ILE A 163 -13.64 9.84 22.73
C ILE A 163 -14.06 8.51 22.09
N LYS A 164 -15.08 7.86 22.65
CA LYS A 164 -15.60 6.59 22.10
C LYS A 164 -16.22 6.80 20.72
N ALA A 165 -17.00 7.86 20.55
CA ALA A 165 -17.61 8.20 19.26
C ALA A 165 -16.55 8.49 18.19
N ASP A 166 -15.60 9.38 18.48
CA ASP A 166 -14.51 9.75 17.58
C ASP A 166 -13.66 8.52 17.18
N LYS A 167 -13.39 7.63 18.15
CA LYS A 167 -12.63 6.39 17.90
C LYS A 167 -13.41 5.39 17.05
N ALA A 168 -14.71 5.25 17.29
CA ALA A 168 -15.57 4.38 16.50
C ALA A 168 -15.66 4.86 15.04
N GLU A 169 -15.77 6.18 14.83
CA GLU A 169 -15.79 6.79 13.49
C GLU A 169 -14.46 6.57 12.75
N ALA A 170 -13.33 6.79 13.42
CA ALA A 170 -12.00 6.58 12.84
C ALA A 170 -11.71 5.10 12.52
N THR A 171 -12.42 4.16 13.17
CA THR A 171 -12.14 2.73 13.03
C THR A 171 -12.39 2.23 11.61
N GLY A 172 -11.35 1.63 11.03
CA GLY A 172 -11.34 1.00 9.72
C GLY A 172 -11.43 1.98 8.55
N HIS A 173 -11.27 3.28 8.78
CA HIS A 173 -11.36 4.28 7.70
C HIS A 173 -10.35 4.00 6.58
N TYR A 174 -9.09 3.74 6.93
CA TYR A 174 -8.02 3.48 5.95
C TYR A 174 -8.09 2.07 5.37
N TYR A 175 -8.64 1.11 6.12
CA TYR A 175 -9.00 -0.19 5.57
C TYR A 175 -10.02 -0.03 4.42
N ARG A 176 -11.08 0.75 4.62
CA ARG A 176 -12.10 1.00 3.59
C ARG A 176 -11.52 1.71 2.37
N LEU A 177 -10.74 2.78 2.57
CA LEU A 177 -10.05 3.49 1.48
C LEU A 177 -9.13 2.55 0.66
N MET A 178 -8.40 1.65 1.32
CA MET A 178 -7.57 0.66 0.65
C MET A 178 -8.42 -0.26 -0.25
N VAL A 179 -9.49 -0.84 0.30
CA VAL A 179 -10.36 -1.77 -0.44
C VAL A 179 -11.05 -1.06 -1.60
N GLU A 180 -11.59 0.14 -1.37
CA GLU A 180 -12.22 0.97 -2.39
C GLU A 180 -11.25 1.30 -3.53
N HIS A 181 -10.00 1.65 -3.22
CA HIS A 181 -9.00 1.94 -4.25
C HIS A 181 -8.61 0.69 -5.06
N VAL A 182 -8.42 -0.44 -4.40
CA VAL A 182 -8.16 -1.72 -5.07
C VAL A 182 -9.31 -2.05 -6.03
N GLN A 183 -10.56 -1.96 -5.57
CA GLN A 183 -11.74 -2.18 -6.41
C GLN A 183 -11.81 -1.20 -7.58
N LYS A 184 -11.57 0.09 -7.34
CA LYS A 184 -11.55 1.14 -8.37
C LYS A 184 -10.54 0.83 -9.47
N VAL A 185 -9.32 0.42 -9.12
CA VAL A 185 -8.28 0.09 -10.09
C VAL A 185 -8.62 -1.18 -10.87
N LEU A 186 -9.08 -2.23 -10.19
CA LEU A 186 -9.44 -3.50 -10.84
C LEU A 186 -10.65 -3.37 -11.77
N ALA A 187 -11.60 -2.49 -11.45
CA ALA A 187 -12.75 -2.19 -12.31
C ALA A 187 -12.37 -1.49 -13.62
N ASN A 188 -11.22 -0.81 -13.67
CA ASN A 188 -10.74 -0.12 -14.87
C ASN A 188 -9.20 -0.15 -14.94
N ILE A 189 -8.64 -1.35 -15.14
CA ILE A 189 -7.19 -1.56 -15.20
C ILE A 189 -6.54 -0.78 -16.34
N LYS A 190 -7.19 -0.67 -17.52
CA LYS A 190 -6.64 0.04 -18.69
C LYS A 190 -6.32 1.52 -18.43
N ARG A 191 -7.02 2.15 -17.47
CA ARG A 191 -6.72 3.53 -17.03
C ARG A 191 -5.32 3.63 -16.39
N VAL A 192 -4.88 2.57 -15.72
CA VAL A 192 -3.58 2.52 -15.01
C VAL A 192 -2.52 1.82 -15.85
N TYR A 193 -2.87 0.74 -16.54
CA TYR A 193 -1.99 -0.03 -17.41
C TYR A 193 -2.60 -0.04 -18.83
N PRO A 194 -2.26 0.93 -19.70
CA PRO A 194 -2.85 1.07 -21.03
C PRO A 194 -2.70 -0.15 -21.95
N GLU A 195 -1.60 -0.89 -21.82
CA GLU A 195 -1.29 -2.09 -22.61
C GLU A 195 -1.97 -3.36 -22.06
N TYR A 196 -2.79 -3.26 -21.01
CA TYR A 196 -3.50 -4.41 -20.44
C TYR A 196 -4.47 -5.04 -21.46
N ASP A 197 -4.24 -6.31 -21.77
CA ASP A 197 -5.14 -7.15 -22.56
C ASP A 197 -6.16 -7.85 -21.66
N ALA A 198 -7.40 -7.37 -21.69
CA ALA A 198 -8.51 -7.93 -20.90
C ALA A 198 -8.82 -9.40 -21.23
N THR A 199 -8.41 -9.91 -22.40
CA THR A 199 -8.59 -11.32 -22.75
C THR A 199 -7.65 -12.26 -22.00
N GLN A 200 -6.53 -11.74 -21.46
CA GLN A 200 -5.59 -12.51 -20.61
C GLN A 200 -6.00 -12.55 -19.13
N GLY A 201 -6.91 -11.66 -18.73
CA GLY A 201 -7.33 -11.48 -17.34
C GLY A 201 -6.20 -10.99 -16.41
N TYR A 202 -6.51 -10.96 -15.12
CA TYR A 202 -5.55 -10.63 -14.07
C TYR A 202 -5.64 -11.63 -12.91
N GLU A 203 -4.57 -11.71 -12.13
CA GLU A 203 -4.48 -12.48 -10.90
C GLU A 203 -4.02 -11.58 -9.76
N LEU A 204 -4.70 -11.62 -8.61
CA LEU A 204 -4.19 -11.05 -7.37
C LEU A 204 -3.04 -11.94 -6.88
N ALA A 205 -1.82 -11.54 -7.23
CA ALA A 205 -0.62 -12.34 -7.09
C ALA A 205 0.06 -12.21 -5.71
N GLY A 206 -0.27 -11.15 -4.96
CA GLY A 206 0.24 -11.00 -3.61
C GLY A 206 -0.21 -9.72 -2.90
N PHE A 207 -0.04 -9.74 -1.58
CA PHE A 207 -0.29 -8.63 -0.69
C PHE A 207 0.95 -8.40 0.17
N VAL A 208 1.52 -7.19 0.09
CA VAL A 208 2.71 -6.79 0.84
C VAL A 208 2.28 -5.78 1.90
N TRP A 209 2.50 -6.13 3.16
CA TRP A 209 2.16 -5.30 4.31
C TRP A 209 3.42 -4.77 4.98
N PHE A 210 3.59 -3.45 5.00
CA PHE A 210 4.70 -2.82 5.73
C PHE A 210 4.21 -1.75 6.70
N GLN A 211 3.95 -2.21 7.93
CA GLN A 211 3.34 -1.43 9.00
C GLN A 211 3.86 -1.94 10.36
N GLY A 212 3.64 -1.16 11.42
CA GLY A 212 3.79 -1.66 12.79
C GLY A 212 4.42 -0.66 13.76
N TRP A 213 5.02 0.42 13.26
CA TRP A 213 5.70 1.40 14.13
C TRP A 213 4.74 2.04 15.13
N ASN A 214 3.57 2.50 14.66
CA ASN A 214 2.61 3.17 15.52
C ASN A 214 2.02 2.23 16.59
N ASP A 215 1.80 0.97 16.23
CA ASP A 215 1.30 -0.05 17.14
C ASP A 215 2.38 -0.47 18.15
N MET A 216 3.66 -0.53 17.74
CA MET A 216 4.79 -0.80 18.64
C MET A 216 4.98 0.30 19.71
N VAL A 217 4.71 1.57 19.38
CA VAL A 217 4.84 2.67 20.36
C VAL A 217 3.55 2.94 21.13
N ASP A 218 2.44 2.29 20.77
CA ASP A 218 1.16 2.34 21.50
C ASP A 218 1.21 1.44 22.74
N ARG A 219 1.54 2.06 23.87
CA ARG A 219 1.58 1.41 25.20
C ARG A 219 0.21 1.17 25.83
N GLY A 220 -0.86 1.58 25.16
CA GLY A 220 -2.23 1.47 25.65
C GLY A 220 -2.96 0.27 25.09
N THR A 221 -2.72 -0.09 23.83
CA THR A 221 -3.44 -1.17 23.16
C THR A 221 -2.73 -2.52 23.24
N TYR A 222 -1.40 -2.51 23.13
CA TYR A 222 -0.58 -3.72 23.03
C TYR A 222 0.20 -3.96 24.33
N PRO A 223 0.52 -5.23 24.67
CA PRO A 223 1.32 -5.57 25.85
C PRO A 223 2.72 -4.95 25.86
#